data_AF-A0A967LEM9-F1
#
_entry.id   AF-A0A967LEM9-F1
#
_cell.length_a   1.000
_cell.length_b   1.000
_cell.length_c   1.000
_cell.angle_alpha   90.00
_cell.angle_beta   90.00
_cell.angle_gamma   90.00
#
_symmetry.space_group_name_H-M   'P 1'
#
loop_
_entity.id
_entity.type
_entity.pdbx_description
1 polymer ?
#
loop_
_entity_poly.entity_id
_entity_poly.type
_entity_poly.pdbx_seq_one_letter_code
_entity_poly.pdbx_strand_id
1 'polypeptide(L)' 'LEARISQYEMAFRMQMSVPDLVDLSDEPQHILDLYGTSGADGTFAGNCLLARRLVERGVRFVQLYHRG' A
#
# COMPACT_ATOMS: atom_id res chain seq x y z
N LEU A 1 -13.32 -6.42 26.05
CA LEU A 1 -14.09 -5.60 25.09
C LEU A 1 -13.16 -4.64 24.33
N GLU A 2 -12.26 -3.95 25.03
CA GLU A 2 -11.28 -2.99 24.47
C GLU A 2 -10.38 -3.55 23.35
N ALA A 3 -9.91 -4.79 23.48
CA ALA A 3 -9.04 -5.40 22.47
C ALA A 3 -9.70 -5.54 21.08
N ARG A 4 -11.01 -5.80 21.01
CA ARG A 4 -11.73 -5.85 19.73
C ARG A 4 -11.97 -4.47 19.15
N ILE A 5 -12.25 -3.48 20.01
CA ILE A 5 -12.45 -2.08 19.60
C ILE A 5 -11.16 -1.51 18.98
N SER A 6 -10.01 -1.76 19.62
CA SER A 6 -8.69 -1.39 19.08
C SER A 6 -8.38 -2.07 17.74
N GLN A 7 -8.75 -3.35 17.58
CA GLN A 7 -8.60 -4.06 16.30
C GLN A 7 -9.48 -3.46 15.19
N TYR A 8 -10.74 -3.13 15.49
CA TYR A 8 -11.63 -2.49 14.52
C TYR A 8 -11.21 -1.07 14.18
N GLU A 9 -10.71 -0.27 15.14
CA GLU A 9 -10.16 1.05 14.86
C GLU A 9 -8.92 1.00 13.97
N MET A 10 -8.04 0.01 14.18
CA MET A 10 -6.84 -0.16 13.37
C MET A 10 -7.20 -0.60 11.96
N ALA A 11 -8.16 -1.52 11.80
CA ALA A 11 -8.71 -1.89 10.49
C ALA A 11 -9.42 -0.72 9.80
N PHE A 12 -10.13 0.12 10.56
CA PHE A 12 -10.80 1.32 10.05
C PHE A 12 -9.79 2.40 9.62
N ARG A 13 -8.71 2.61 10.37
CA ARG A 13 -7.58 3.47 9.94
C ARG A 13 -6.92 2.96 8.67
N MET A 14 -6.77 1.65 8.51
CA MET A 14 -6.31 1.05 7.26
C MET A 14 -7.29 1.33 6.11
N GLN A 15 -8.61 1.17 6.32
CA GLN A 15 -9.64 1.43 5.31
C GLN A 15 -9.77 2.91 4.93
N MET A 16 -9.59 3.84 5.86
CA MET A 16 -9.65 5.29 5.59
C MET A 16 -8.40 5.81 4.85
N SER A 17 -7.28 5.11 4.94
CA SER A 17 -6.04 5.47 4.22
C SER A 17 -5.99 5.01 2.75
N VAL A 18 -7.04 4.34 2.26
CA VAL A 18 -7.08 3.67 0.96
C VAL A 18 -7.04 4.63 -0.25
N PRO A 19 -7.71 5.80 -0.27
CA PRO A 19 -7.73 6.64 -1.49
C PRO A 19 -6.35 7.20 -1.87
N ASP A 20 -5.64 7.79 -0.92
CA ASP A 20 -4.32 8.41 -1.14
C ASP A 20 -3.18 7.40 -1.27
N LEU A 21 -3.45 6.12 -1.01
CA LEU A 21 -2.45 5.05 -1.14
C LEU A 21 -2.36 4.55 -2.58
N VAL A 22 -3.50 4.48 -3.27
CA VAL A 22 -3.61 3.99 -4.66
C VAL A 22 -3.26 5.09 -5.66
N ASP A 23 -3.28 6.36 -5.23
CA ASP A 23 -2.87 7.48 -6.07
C ASP A 23 -1.33 7.52 -6.23
N LEU A 24 -0.85 6.95 -7.33
CA LEU A 24 0.56 6.93 -7.73
C LEU A 24 0.90 8.08 -8.69
N SER A 25 -0.03 9.03 -8.92
CA SER A 25 0.20 10.16 -9.81
C SER A 25 1.33 11.08 -9.35
N ASP A 26 1.59 11.09 -8.04
CA ASP A 26 2.67 11.88 -7.42
C ASP A 26 4.03 11.15 -7.44
N GLU A 27 4.13 9.90 -7.91
CA GLU A 27 5.42 9.21 -7.92
C GLU A 27 6.33 9.65 -9.06
N PRO A 28 7.63 9.89 -8.80
CA PRO A 28 8.58 10.23 -9.85
C PRO A 28 8.70 9.11 -10.88
N GLN A 29 8.79 9.49 -12.16
CA GLN A 29 8.96 8.56 -13.28
C GLN A 29 10.13 7.59 -13.08
N HIS A 30 11.23 8.03 -12.47
CA HIS A 30 12.39 7.17 -12.20
C HIS A 30 12.09 6.02 -11.22
N ILE A 31 11.11 6.17 -10.32
CA ILE A 31 10.67 5.11 -9.42
C ILE A 31 9.76 4.12 -10.17
N LEU A 32 8.87 4.63 -11.02
CA LEU A 32 8.05 3.80 -11.90
C LEU A 32 8.93 2.92 -12.82
N ASP A 33 9.98 3.50 -13.40
CA ASP A 33 10.94 2.81 -14.25
C ASP A 33 11.79 1.80 -13.45
N LEU A 34 12.18 2.13 -12.21
CA LEU A 34 12.94 1.23 -11.32
C LEU A 34 12.14 -0.04 -10.97
N TYR A 35 10.84 0.13 -10.68
CA TYR A 35 9.94 -0.98 -10.41
C TYR A 35 9.42 -1.64 -11.69
N GLY A 36 9.59 -1.01 -12.86
CA GLY A 36 9.09 -1.51 -14.14
C GLY A 36 7.57 -1.52 -14.23
N THR A 37 6.91 -0.55 -13.60
CA THR A 37 5.44 -0.46 -13.53
C THR A 37 4.98 0.92 -13.98
N SER A 38 3.88 1.02 -14.72
CA SER A 38 3.28 2.30 -15.10
C SER A 38 2.35 2.87 -14.02
N GLY A 39 2.07 2.09 -12.97
CA GLY A 39 1.28 2.53 -11.82
C GLY A 39 0.75 1.35 -11.01
N ALA A 40 -0.48 1.50 -10.51
CA ALA A 40 -1.22 0.49 -9.75
C ALA A 40 -1.85 -0.54 -10.70
N ASP A 41 -1.03 -1.12 -11.56
CA ASP A 41 -1.46 -1.94 -12.70
C ASP A 41 -1.85 -3.38 -12.28
N GLY A 42 -1.97 -3.62 -10.96
CA GLY A 42 -2.19 -4.94 -10.37
C GLY A 42 -1.01 -5.91 -10.49
N THR A 43 0.09 -5.47 -11.11
CA THR A 43 1.34 -6.23 -11.20
C THR A 43 1.97 -6.40 -9.83
N PHE A 44 2.83 -7.40 -9.68
CA PHE A 44 3.61 -7.57 -8.46
C PHE A 44 4.47 -6.32 -8.18
N ALA A 45 5.03 -5.71 -9.22
CA ALA A 45 5.79 -4.46 -9.13
C ALA A 45 4.95 -3.29 -8.58
N GLY A 46 3.75 -3.07 -9.12
CA GLY A 46 2.82 -2.05 -8.61
C GLY A 46 2.43 -2.30 -7.15
N ASN A 47 2.19 -3.56 -6.78
CA ASN A 47 1.91 -3.94 -5.40
C ASN A 47 3.11 -3.70 -4.46
N CYS A 48 4.34 -3.93 -4.92
CA CYS A 48 5.55 -3.60 -4.17
C CYS A 48 5.72 -2.08 -3.97
N LEU A 49 5.35 -1.27 -4.95
CA LEU A 49 5.37 0.19 -4.83
C LEU A 49 4.35 0.68 -3.79
N LEU A 50 3.13 0.13 -3.82
CA LEU A 50 2.11 0.39 -2.80
C LEU A 50 2.57 -0.06 -1.39
N ALA A 51 3.25 -1.20 -1.29
CA ALA A 51 3.82 -1.67 -0.04
C ALA A 51 4.86 -0.71 0.54
N ARG A 52 5.71 -0.13 -0.30
CA ARG A 52 6.68 0.90 0.14
C ARG A 52 5.96 2.10 0.76
N ARG A 53 4.91 2.62 0.12
CA ARG A 53 4.11 3.74 0.68
C ARG A 53 3.45 3.39 2.01
N LEU A 54 2.96 2.15 2.14
CA LEU A 54 2.43 1.66 3.42
C LEU A 54 3.51 1.74 4.52
N VAL A 55 4.72 1.28 4.22
CA VAL A 55 5.85 1.32 5.16
C VAL A 55 6.25 2.76 5.51
N GLU A 56 6.31 3.66 4.53
CA GLU A 56 6.61 5.09 4.74
C GLU A 56 5.57 5.78 5.63
N ARG A 57 4.29 5.35 5.55
CA ARG A 57 3.20 5.82 6.42
C ARG A 57 3.15 5.12 7.79
N GLY A 58 4.17 4.33 8.13
CA GLY A 58 4.32 3.70 9.44
C GLY A 58 3.69 2.33 9.58
N VAL A 59 3.29 1.68 8.47
CA VAL A 59 2.84 0.29 8.51
C VAL A 59 4.03 -0.63 8.75
N ARG A 60 3.99 -1.35 9.87
CA ARG A 60 5.09 -2.21 10.32
C ARG A 60 5.17 -3.56 9.60
N PHE A 61 4.09 -3.99 8.96
CA PHE A 61 4.01 -5.28 8.30
C PHE A 61 3.09 -5.20 7.09
N VAL A 62 3.60 -5.60 5.92
CA VAL A 62 2.86 -5.64 4.66
C VAL A 62 3.00 -7.04 4.07
N GLN A 63 1.88 -7.67 3.72
CA GLN A 63 1.85 -8.98 3.07
C GLN A 63 1.35 -8.82 1.64
N LEU A 64 2.18 -9.23 0.68
CA LEU A 64 1.82 -9.23 -0.74
C LEU A 64 1.45 -10.64 -1.17
N TYR A 65 0.25 -10.78 -1.73
CA TYR A 65 -0.21 -12.02 -2.33
C TYR A 65 -0.02 -11.94 -3.83
N HIS A 66 0.99 -12.62 -4.35
CA HIS A 66 1.15 -12.85 -5.77
C HIS A 66 0.67 -14.27 -6.07
N ARG A 67 -0.52 -14.39 -6.67
CA ARG A 67 -0.89 -15.64 -7.35
C ARG A 67 -0.12 -15.63 -8.65
N GLY A 68 0.99 -16.37 -8.69
CA GLY A 68 1.69 -16.69 -9.94
C GLY A 68 0.80 -17.47 -10.89
#